data_AF-A0A2D8EV37-F1
#
_entry.id   AF-A0A2D8EV37-F1
#
_cell.length_a   1.000
_cell.length_b   1.000
_cell.length_c   1.000
_cell.angle_alpha   90.00
_cell.angle_beta   90.00
_cell.angle_gamma   90.00
#
_symmetry.space_group_name_H-M   'P 1'
#
loop_
_entity.id
_entity.type
_entity.pdbx_description
1 polymer ?
#
loop_
_entity_poly.entity_id
_entity_poly.type
_entity_poly.pdbx_seq_one_letter_code
_entity_poly.pdbx_strand_id
1 'polypeptide(L)'
;MADQKRFNGVVSFNNRAHFAGNKADLVQGAGWTVPTPAVQHSIERRGDFIETTLLIDLSGLKSAGAGKVIGDDESTDLPSYFYQWNNEVNGAWVTGQLQCVETPAGGDTDIDMYANTAATLKYDSAAAGTHLFDVGTSAVTAFSNSRNPAGDDLDNQYLYLVSVGSTSAEYTAGKFLIKFVGQAEGTVA
;
A
#
# COMPACT_ATOMS: atom_id res chain seq x y z
N MET A 1 -14.86 -53.84 -13.54
CA MET A 1 -15.91 -52.96 -13.02
C MET A 1 -15.28 -52.16 -11.89
N ALA A 2 -15.04 -50.87 -12.09
CA ALA A 2 -14.34 -50.03 -11.12
C ALA A 2 -15.30 -49.64 -9.98
N ASP A 3 -14.88 -49.93 -8.75
CA ASP A 3 -15.64 -49.71 -7.52
C ASP A 3 -15.59 -48.22 -7.14
N GLN A 4 -16.68 -47.51 -7.39
CA GLN A 4 -16.85 -46.12 -6.99
C GLN A 4 -17.24 -46.10 -5.50
N LYS A 5 -16.25 -45.92 -4.61
CA LYS A 5 -16.49 -45.68 -3.19
C LYS A 5 -17.35 -44.42 -3.01
N ARG A 6 -18.63 -44.63 -2.72
CA ARG A 6 -19.59 -43.57 -2.41
C ARG A 6 -19.29 -43.05 -1.01
N PHE A 7 -18.94 -41.77 -0.90
CA PHE A 7 -18.86 -41.07 0.38
C PHE A 7 -20.27 -40.95 0.95
N ASN A 8 -20.54 -41.66 2.05
CA ASN A 8 -21.84 -41.69 2.72
C ASN A 8 -21.86 -40.72 3.91
N GLY A 9 -21.56 -39.45 3.65
CA GLY A 9 -21.62 -38.37 4.62
C GLY A 9 -22.16 -37.12 3.94
N VAL A 10 -23.02 -36.37 4.65
CA VAL A 10 -23.40 -35.03 4.22
C VAL A 10 -22.13 -34.18 4.26
N VAL A 11 -21.54 -33.91 3.09
CA VAL A 11 -20.56 -32.84 2.96
C VAL A 11 -21.36 -31.55 3.01
N SER A 12 -21.51 -31.02 4.22
CA SER A 12 -22.09 -29.69 4.41
C SER A 12 -21.06 -28.69 3.91
N PHE A 13 -21.18 -28.28 2.65
CA PHE A 13 -20.58 -27.03 2.21
C PHE A 13 -21.40 -25.93 2.87
N ASN A 14 -21.00 -25.52 4.07
CA ASN A 14 -21.51 -24.31 4.70
C ASN A 14 -21.14 -23.17 3.75
N ASN A 15 -22.08 -22.83 2.87
CA ASN A 15 -21.88 -21.91 1.77
C ASN A 15 -21.85 -20.47 2.31
N ARG A 16 -20.73 -20.21 2.98
CA ARG A 16 -19.98 -19.00 3.19
C ARG A 16 -18.76 -19.41 4.00
N ALA A 17 -17.85 -20.15 3.37
CA ALA A 17 -16.48 -19.69 3.50
C ALA A 17 -16.50 -18.27 2.93
N HIS A 18 -16.76 -17.28 3.79
CA HIS A 18 -16.06 -16.02 3.56
C HIS A 18 -14.61 -16.48 3.41
N PHE A 19 -14.04 -16.32 2.22
CA PHE A 19 -12.61 -16.44 2.03
C PHE A 19 -12.00 -15.39 2.96
N ALA A 20 -11.78 -15.79 4.22
CA ALA A 20 -10.95 -15.08 5.16
C ALA A 20 -9.47 -15.25 4.78
N GLY A 21 -9.18 -16.02 3.71
CA GLY A 21 -7.89 -16.01 3.04
C GLY A 21 -7.84 -14.82 2.10
N ASN A 22 -7.33 -13.69 2.60
CA ASN A 22 -6.63 -12.60 1.87
C ASN A 22 -6.57 -11.30 2.69
N LYS A 23 -7.10 -11.25 3.92
CA LYS A 23 -6.70 -10.23 4.89
C LYS A 23 -5.45 -10.72 5.60
N ALA A 24 -4.29 -10.53 4.99
CA ALA A 24 -3.21 -10.08 5.85
C ALA A 24 -3.70 -8.77 6.44
N ASP A 25 -3.71 -8.68 7.77
CA ASP A 25 -4.18 -7.49 8.45
C ASP A 25 -3.33 -6.33 7.96
N LEU A 26 -3.97 -5.40 7.25
CA LEU A 26 -3.37 -4.13 6.89
C LEU A 26 -2.84 -3.52 8.18
N VAL A 27 -1.51 -3.41 8.30
CA VAL A 27 -0.90 -2.66 9.38
C VAL A 27 -0.65 -1.26 8.86
N GLN A 28 -1.52 -0.33 9.24
CA GLN A 28 -1.31 1.10 9.06
C GLN A 28 -0.75 1.69 10.37
N GLY A 29 0.05 2.74 10.23
CA GLY A 29 0.51 3.52 11.36
C GLY A 29 -0.63 4.27 12.01
N ALA A 30 -0.53 4.51 13.31
CA ALA A 30 -1.58 5.17 14.07
C ALA A 30 -1.74 6.67 13.70
N GLY A 31 -0.85 7.23 12.88
CA GLY A 31 -0.93 8.55 12.27
C GLY A 31 -1.79 8.62 11.00
N TRP A 32 -2.58 7.57 10.72
CA TRP A 32 -3.62 7.52 9.68
C TRP A 32 -4.99 7.27 10.34
N THR A 33 -5.51 8.28 11.05
CA THR A 33 -6.84 8.17 11.69
C THR A 33 -7.99 8.58 10.76
N VAL A 34 -7.66 9.28 9.67
CA VAL A 34 -8.56 9.71 8.61
C VAL A 34 -7.93 9.42 7.24
N PRO A 35 -8.73 9.27 6.18
CA PRO A 35 -10.17 9.00 6.20
C PRO A 35 -10.47 7.60 6.76
N THR A 36 -11.73 7.24 6.98
CA THR A 36 -12.11 5.87 7.42
C THR A 36 -13.01 5.19 6.37
N PRO A 37 -12.59 4.06 5.75
CA PRO A 37 -11.31 3.38 5.91
C PRO A 37 -10.17 4.17 5.23
N ALA A 38 -8.99 4.20 5.85
CA ALA A 38 -7.87 5.02 5.37
C ALA A 38 -7.18 4.39 4.14
N VAL A 39 -7.10 3.05 4.12
CA VAL A 39 -6.63 2.26 2.98
C VAL A 39 -7.56 1.07 2.79
N GLN A 40 -7.99 0.84 1.55
CA GLN A 40 -8.66 -0.40 1.14
C GLN A 40 -7.65 -1.27 0.41
N HIS A 41 -7.63 -2.58 0.69
CA HIS A 41 -6.64 -3.47 0.09
C HIS A 41 -7.21 -4.82 -0.34
N SER A 42 -6.50 -5.45 -1.28
CA SER A 42 -6.67 -6.85 -1.64
C SER A 42 -5.32 -7.46 -1.97
N ILE A 43 -5.08 -8.68 -1.50
CA ILE A 43 -3.89 -9.47 -1.83
C ILE A 43 -4.38 -10.73 -2.53
N GLU A 44 -3.88 -11.03 -3.72
CA GLU A 44 -4.33 -12.18 -4.51
C GLU A 44 -3.15 -12.97 -5.06
N ARG A 45 -3.10 -14.26 -4.77
CA ARG A 45 -2.15 -15.16 -5.41
C ARG A 45 -2.65 -15.60 -6.79
N ARG A 46 -1.82 -15.41 -7.81
CA ARG A 46 -2.05 -15.81 -9.21
C ARG A 46 -0.87 -16.64 -9.70
N GLY A 47 -0.95 -17.96 -9.47
CA GLY A 47 0.17 -18.88 -9.73
C GLY A 47 1.34 -18.60 -8.78
N ASP A 48 2.49 -18.26 -9.35
CA ASP A 48 3.73 -17.95 -8.61
C ASP A 48 3.89 -16.46 -8.28
N PHE A 49 2.92 -15.62 -8.67
CA PHE A 49 2.90 -14.21 -8.33
C PHE A 49 1.81 -13.88 -7.33
N ILE A 50 2.04 -12.86 -6.52
CA ILE A 50 1.09 -12.30 -5.57
C ILE A 50 0.87 -10.83 -5.95
N GLU A 51 -0.38 -10.46 -6.27
CA GLU A 51 -0.76 -9.08 -6.55
C GLU A 51 -1.31 -8.45 -5.27
N THR A 52 -0.67 -7.38 -4.81
CA THR A 52 -1.14 -6.55 -3.69
C THR A 52 -1.66 -5.24 -4.24
N THR A 53 -2.97 -5.01 -4.13
CA THR A 53 -3.64 -3.78 -4.56
C THR A 53 -4.04 -2.97 -3.35
N LEU A 54 -3.71 -1.68 -3.35
CA LEU A 54 -4.04 -0.70 -2.32
C LEU A 54 -4.77 0.48 -2.96
N LEU A 55 -5.94 0.84 -2.47
CA LEU A 55 -6.64 2.08 -2.79
C LEU A 55 -6.52 3.00 -1.58
N ILE A 56 -5.88 4.14 -1.79
CA ILE A 56 -5.60 5.15 -0.78
C ILE A 56 -6.47 6.37 -1.05
N ASP A 57 -7.09 6.92 0.00
CA ASP A 57 -7.82 8.19 -0.03
C ASP A 57 -7.07 9.19 0.86
N LEU A 58 -6.78 10.37 0.31
CA LEU A 58 -6.04 11.42 1.02
C LEU A 58 -6.94 12.32 1.87
N SER A 59 -8.26 12.26 1.69
CA SER A 59 -9.19 13.24 2.28
C SER A 59 -9.05 13.33 3.80
N GLY A 60 -8.73 14.52 4.30
CA GLY A 60 -8.47 14.79 5.72
C GLY A 60 -7.01 14.63 6.15
N LEU A 61 -6.14 14.01 5.35
CA LEU A 61 -4.69 14.03 5.57
C LEU A 61 -4.11 15.39 5.17
N LYS A 62 -2.86 15.66 5.57
CA LYS A 62 -2.18 16.93 5.29
C LYS A 62 -0.78 16.75 4.74
N SER A 63 -0.39 17.70 3.90
CA SER A 63 1.01 17.93 3.52
C SER A 63 1.63 19.01 4.42
N ALA A 64 2.93 18.90 4.68
CA ALA A 64 3.68 19.85 5.53
C ALA A 64 4.79 20.61 4.78
N GLY A 65 4.82 20.49 3.45
CA GLY A 65 5.84 21.07 2.58
C GLY A 65 6.81 20.03 2.02
N ALA A 66 7.89 20.52 1.40
CA ALA A 66 8.73 19.69 0.55
C ALA A 66 9.53 18.64 1.33
N GLY A 67 9.50 17.39 0.84
CA GLY A 67 10.18 16.26 1.44
C GLY A 67 9.60 15.83 2.79
N LYS A 68 8.33 16.14 3.07
CA LYS A 68 7.67 15.83 4.34
C LYS A 68 6.66 14.70 4.21
N VAL A 69 6.61 13.84 5.22
CA VAL A 69 5.65 12.75 5.30
C VAL A 69 4.23 13.31 5.43
N ILE A 70 3.34 12.79 4.59
CA ILE A 70 1.90 13.06 4.61
C ILE A 70 1.28 12.20 5.71
N GLY A 71 0.35 12.78 6.46
CA GLY A 71 -0.34 12.10 7.55
C GLY A 71 -1.46 12.95 8.15
N ASP A 72 -2.07 12.42 9.19
CA ASP A 72 -3.06 13.13 10.00
C ASP A 72 -2.36 14.04 11.02
N ASP A 73 -2.68 15.34 11.04
CA ASP A 73 -2.06 16.29 11.95
C ASP A 73 -2.62 16.25 13.37
N GLU A 74 -3.83 15.72 13.55
CA GLU A 74 -4.36 15.42 14.89
C GLU A 74 -3.56 14.29 15.57
N SER A 75 -2.73 13.58 14.79
CA SER A 75 -1.86 12.47 15.19
C SER A 75 -0.38 12.72 14.93
N THR A 76 0.08 13.97 15.05
CA THR A 76 1.48 14.41 14.80
C THR A 76 2.59 13.57 15.46
N ASP A 77 2.30 12.85 16.55
CA ASP A 77 3.29 12.03 17.26
C ASP A 77 3.23 10.53 16.91
N LEU A 78 2.37 10.14 15.99
CA LEU A 78 2.15 8.75 15.62
C LEU A 78 2.70 8.45 14.22
N PRO A 79 3.20 7.23 13.96
CA PRO A 79 3.75 6.88 12.65
C PRO A 79 2.71 6.98 11.53
N SER A 80 3.09 7.53 10.38
CA SER A 80 2.20 7.81 9.25
C SER A 80 2.47 6.90 8.04
N TYR A 81 2.89 5.66 8.26
CA TYR A 81 2.93 4.67 7.17
C TYR A 81 1.52 4.16 6.88
N PHE A 82 1.20 3.93 5.61
CA PHE A 82 -0.12 3.46 5.21
C PHE A 82 -0.17 1.94 4.99
N TYR A 83 0.99 1.30 4.87
CA TYR A 83 1.12 -0.14 4.66
C TYR A 83 2.49 -0.64 5.16
N GLN A 84 2.54 -1.85 5.72
CA GLN A 84 3.78 -2.58 5.96
C GLN A 84 3.86 -3.78 5.02
N TRP A 85 4.97 -3.89 4.29
CA TRP A 85 5.24 -5.02 3.41
C TRP A 85 5.78 -6.22 4.19
N ASN A 86 5.30 -7.41 3.86
CA ASN A 86 5.77 -8.68 4.41
C ASN A 86 5.87 -9.70 3.27
N ASN A 87 7.06 -10.24 3.00
CA ASN A 87 7.27 -11.16 1.89
C ASN A 87 6.49 -12.48 2.04
N GLU A 88 6.22 -12.95 3.26
CA GLU A 88 5.40 -14.15 3.48
C GLU A 88 3.96 -13.97 2.98
N VAL A 89 3.49 -12.72 2.98
CA VAL A 89 2.14 -12.33 2.57
C VAL A 89 2.10 -11.85 1.14
N ASN A 90 2.99 -10.92 0.80
CA ASN A 90 2.98 -10.13 -0.43
C ASN A 90 3.90 -10.71 -1.51
N GLY A 91 4.75 -11.68 -1.16
CA GLY A 91 5.83 -12.19 -1.99
C GLY A 91 7.03 -11.24 -2.04
N ALA A 92 8.16 -11.76 -2.51
CA ALA A 92 9.36 -10.95 -2.77
C ALA A 92 9.06 -9.94 -3.89
N TRP A 93 9.22 -8.64 -3.62
CA TRP A 93 8.81 -7.58 -4.53
C TRP A 93 9.53 -7.62 -5.90
N VAL A 94 8.75 -7.66 -6.98
CA VAL A 94 9.25 -7.69 -8.37
C VAL A 94 9.05 -6.34 -9.06
N THR A 95 7.84 -5.79 -8.99
CA THR A 95 7.47 -4.53 -9.65
C THR A 95 6.28 -3.90 -8.95
N GLY A 96 6.10 -2.59 -9.11
CA GLY A 96 4.86 -1.94 -8.74
C GLY A 96 4.49 -0.80 -9.67
N GLN A 97 3.24 -0.36 -9.55
CA GLN A 97 2.67 0.78 -10.24
C GLN A 97 1.87 1.63 -9.25
N LEU A 98 1.98 2.94 -9.36
CA LEU A 98 1.18 3.91 -8.65
C LEU A 98 0.41 4.74 -9.68
N GLN A 99 -0.91 4.73 -9.57
CA GLN A 99 -1.82 5.43 -10.46
C GLN A 99 -2.67 6.43 -9.67
N CYS A 100 -2.72 7.68 -10.14
CA CYS A 100 -3.73 8.61 -9.63
C CYS A 100 -5.11 8.31 -10.24
N VAL A 101 -6.12 8.15 -9.40
CA VAL A 101 -7.51 7.91 -9.82
C VAL A 101 -8.45 9.07 -9.47
N GLU A 102 -8.03 9.97 -8.58
CA GLU A 102 -8.67 11.26 -8.30
C GLU A 102 -7.58 12.26 -7.93
N THR A 103 -7.50 13.38 -8.65
CA THR A 103 -6.48 14.40 -8.44
C THR A 103 -6.53 14.96 -7.01
N PRO A 104 -5.39 15.03 -6.30
CA PRO A 104 -5.34 15.69 -5.00
C PRO A 104 -5.80 17.16 -5.07
N ALA A 105 -6.57 17.59 -4.07
CA ALA A 105 -7.01 18.99 -3.95
C ALA A 105 -6.81 19.50 -2.52
N GLY A 106 -6.45 20.77 -2.36
CA GLY A 106 -6.16 21.39 -1.07
C GLY A 106 -4.68 21.31 -0.70
N GLY A 107 -4.19 20.09 -0.41
CA GLY A 107 -2.77 19.81 -0.15
C GLY A 107 -1.89 19.80 -1.41
N ASP A 108 -0.64 19.34 -1.26
CA ASP A 108 0.33 19.30 -2.36
C ASP A 108 -0.02 18.26 -3.42
N THR A 109 0.09 18.62 -4.70
CA THR A 109 -0.21 17.72 -5.83
C THR A 109 1.00 16.92 -6.30
N ASP A 110 2.19 17.19 -5.78
CA ASP A 110 3.42 16.46 -6.08
C ASP A 110 3.71 15.51 -4.91
N ILE A 111 3.41 14.21 -5.11
CA ILE A 111 3.38 13.22 -4.04
C ILE A 111 4.22 12.01 -4.45
N ASP A 112 5.28 11.73 -3.70
CA ASP A 112 6.14 10.56 -3.88
C ASP A 112 5.79 9.46 -2.88
N MET A 113 6.31 8.25 -3.15
CA MET A 113 6.22 7.12 -2.22
C MET A 113 7.61 6.64 -1.79
N TYR A 114 7.79 6.49 -0.48
CA TYR A 114 9.02 6.02 0.14
C TYR A 114 8.78 4.73 0.93
N ALA A 115 9.82 3.91 1.05
CA ALA A 115 9.89 2.80 1.98
C ALA A 115 10.97 3.05 3.04
N ASN A 116 10.67 2.70 4.29
CA ASN A 116 11.62 2.81 5.39
C ASN A 116 11.60 1.53 6.23
N THR A 117 12.75 1.14 6.79
CA THR A 117 12.85 -0.02 7.68
C THR A 117 12.30 0.25 9.09
N ALA A 118 12.11 1.52 9.45
CA ALA A 118 11.57 1.93 10.74
C ALA A 118 10.14 2.48 10.64
N ALA A 119 9.28 2.01 11.54
CA ALA A 119 7.89 2.46 11.72
C ALA A 119 7.80 3.77 12.53
N THR A 120 8.64 4.76 12.24
CA THR A 120 8.81 5.93 13.13
C THR A 120 8.55 7.28 12.48
N LEU A 121 8.42 7.35 11.16
CA LEU A 121 8.17 8.63 10.51
C LEU A 121 6.71 9.05 10.73
N LYS A 122 6.53 10.26 11.24
CA LYS A 122 5.24 10.87 11.57
C LYS A 122 4.90 11.93 10.51
N TYR A 123 3.69 12.47 10.54
CA TYR A 123 3.36 13.71 9.81
C TYR A 123 4.45 14.78 10.04
N ASP A 124 4.82 15.51 8.98
CA ASP A 124 5.88 16.53 8.96
C ASP A 124 7.33 16.03 9.25
N SER A 125 7.51 14.72 9.46
CA SER A 125 8.86 14.14 9.48
C SER A 125 9.52 14.31 8.11
N ALA A 126 10.82 14.58 8.10
CA ALA A 126 11.59 14.53 6.86
C ALA A 126 11.53 13.10 6.29
N ALA A 127 11.29 12.99 4.98
CA ALA A 127 11.34 11.73 4.29
C ALA A 127 12.73 11.10 4.41
N ALA A 128 12.75 9.79 4.65
CA ALA A 128 13.97 9.00 4.77
C ALA A 128 13.70 7.58 4.28
N GLY A 129 14.73 6.92 3.75
CA GLY A 129 14.65 5.56 3.23
C GLY A 129 14.73 5.52 1.70
N THR A 130 14.17 4.46 1.12
CA THR A 130 14.21 4.22 -0.33
C THR A 130 13.07 4.95 -1.02
N HIS A 131 13.40 5.78 -2.00
CA HIS A 131 12.42 6.42 -2.87
C HIS A 131 11.89 5.37 -3.87
N LEU A 132 10.64 4.94 -3.72
CA LEU A 132 10.05 3.90 -4.56
C LEU A 132 9.41 4.46 -5.82
N PHE A 133 8.61 5.53 -5.71
CA PHE A 133 7.91 6.11 -6.84
C PHE A 133 8.00 7.63 -6.79
N ASP A 134 8.56 8.18 -7.86
CA ASP A 134 8.44 9.59 -8.21
C ASP A 134 7.17 9.72 -9.08
N VAL A 135 6.15 10.39 -8.55
CA VAL A 135 4.88 10.62 -9.28
C VAL A 135 4.91 11.99 -9.96
N GLY A 136 5.84 12.85 -9.53
CA GLY A 136 5.99 14.25 -9.92
C GLY A 136 4.71 15.06 -9.71
N THR A 137 4.72 16.30 -10.21
CA THR A 137 3.54 17.21 -10.22
C THR A 137 2.37 16.67 -11.06
N SER A 138 2.58 15.50 -11.67
CA SER A 138 1.64 14.77 -12.52
C SER A 138 0.70 13.87 -11.74
N ALA A 139 0.51 14.00 -10.41
CA ALA A 139 -0.66 13.40 -9.75
C ALA A 139 -2.01 13.80 -10.40
N VAL A 140 -2.00 14.69 -11.39
CA VAL A 140 -3.14 15.01 -12.26
C VAL A 140 -3.44 13.94 -13.33
N THR A 141 -2.49 13.06 -13.73
CA THR A 141 -2.69 11.94 -14.70
C THR A 141 -1.62 10.81 -14.61
N ALA A 142 -0.77 10.80 -13.59
CA ALA A 142 0.45 9.99 -13.58
C ALA A 142 0.20 8.50 -13.40
N PHE A 143 0.92 7.75 -14.23
CA PHE A 143 1.22 6.34 -14.05
C PHE A 143 2.72 6.27 -13.80
N SER A 144 3.13 6.02 -12.56
CA SER A 144 4.54 5.82 -12.22
C SER A 144 4.78 4.33 -12.04
N ASN A 145 5.76 3.81 -12.76
CA ASN A 145 6.22 2.44 -12.62
C ASN A 145 7.53 2.46 -11.85
N SER A 146 7.61 1.69 -10.78
CA SER A 146 8.88 1.33 -10.20
C SER A 146 9.17 -0.13 -10.54
N ARG A 147 10.18 -0.31 -11.37
CA ARG A 147 10.89 -1.58 -11.43
C ARG A 147 11.81 -1.57 -10.23
N ASN A 148 11.80 -2.64 -9.41
CA ASN A 148 12.70 -2.79 -8.26
C ASN A 148 14.09 -2.21 -8.61
N PRO A 149 14.44 -1.01 -8.10
CA PRO A 149 15.68 -0.37 -8.47
C PRO A 149 16.79 -1.13 -7.74
N ALA A 150 17.34 -2.15 -8.39
CA ALA A 150 18.56 -2.85 -7.98
C ALA A 150 18.47 -3.88 -6.84
N GLY A 151 17.33 -4.56 -6.64
CA GLY A 151 17.26 -5.70 -5.72
C GLY A 151 16.93 -5.33 -4.28
N ASP A 152 16.19 -4.24 -4.10
CA ASP A 152 15.65 -3.84 -2.82
C ASP A 152 14.61 -4.86 -2.36
N ASP A 153 14.83 -5.42 -1.18
CA ASP A 153 13.89 -6.27 -0.49
C ASP A 153 12.93 -5.40 0.33
N LEU A 154 11.65 -5.41 -0.02
CA LEU A 154 10.63 -4.68 0.75
C LEU A 154 10.25 -5.42 2.04
N ASP A 155 10.81 -6.59 2.33
CA ASP A 155 10.44 -7.33 3.54
C ASP A 155 10.57 -6.46 4.80
N ASN A 156 9.50 -6.43 5.58
CA ASN A 156 9.36 -5.63 6.80
C ASN A 156 9.53 -4.11 6.62
N GLN A 157 9.47 -3.59 5.39
CA GLN A 157 9.50 -2.15 5.15
C GLN A 157 8.11 -1.51 5.30
N TYR A 158 8.11 -0.27 5.76
CA TYR A 158 6.93 0.56 5.96
C TYR A 158 6.84 1.59 4.84
N LEU A 159 5.66 1.71 4.22
CA LEU A 159 5.42 2.57 3.07
C LEU A 159 4.79 3.90 3.49
N TYR A 160 5.32 5.00 2.97
CA TYR A 160 4.92 6.36 3.30
C TYR A 160 4.63 7.16 2.03
N LEU A 161 3.65 8.07 2.11
CA LEU A 161 3.47 9.12 1.11
C LEU A 161 4.20 10.38 1.57
N VAL A 162 4.83 11.08 0.63
CA VAL A 162 5.69 12.23 0.90
C VAL A 162 5.31 13.36 -0.06
N SER A 163 5.03 14.56 0.47
CA SER A 163 4.84 15.74 -0.37
C SER A 163 6.18 16.27 -0.87
N VAL A 164 6.28 16.60 -2.15
CA VAL A 164 7.50 17.12 -2.79
C VAL A 164 7.42 18.64 -2.94
N GLY A 165 6.24 19.19 -3.21
CA GLY A 165 6.03 20.63 -3.29
C GLY A 165 5.96 21.30 -1.91
N SER A 166 5.91 22.63 -1.91
CA SER A 166 5.91 23.44 -0.68
C SER A 166 4.52 23.67 -0.07
N THR A 167 3.47 23.08 -0.64
CA THR A 167 2.10 23.30 -0.15
C THR A 167 1.92 22.62 1.19
N SER A 168 1.50 23.38 2.21
CA SER A 168 1.09 22.82 3.50
C SER A 168 -0.39 23.11 3.72
N ALA A 169 -1.21 22.08 3.53
CA ALA A 169 -2.66 22.17 3.64
C ALA A 169 -3.28 20.77 3.78
N GLU A 170 -4.55 20.76 4.16
CA GLU A 170 -5.38 19.57 4.20
C GLU A 170 -5.88 19.18 2.81
N TYR A 171 -5.87 17.89 2.53
CA TYR A 171 -6.46 17.31 1.33
C TYR A 171 -7.98 17.23 1.46
N THR A 172 -8.68 17.82 0.50
CA THR A 172 -10.16 17.76 0.39
C THR A 172 -10.64 16.73 -0.64
N ALA A 173 -9.71 16.22 -1.45
CA ALA A 173 -9.88 15.13 -2.40
C ALA A 173 -8.51 14.53 -2.73
N GLY A 174 -8.49 13.36 -3.35
CA GLY A 174 -7.27 12.72 -3.83
C GLY A 174 -7.29 11.23 -3.57
N LYS A 175 -7.11 10.41 -4.61
CA LYS A 175 -7.06 8.96 -4.49
C LYS A 175 -5.99 8.36 -5.38
N PHE A 176 -5.28 7.38 -4.83
CA PHE A 176 -4.29 6.59 -5.55
C PHE A 176 -4.62 5.11 -5.52
N LEU A 177 -4.48 4.46 -6.68
CA LEU A 177 -4.47 3.01 -6.81
C LEU A 177 -3.02 2.55 -6.97
N ILE A 178 -2.54 1.79 -5.99
CA ILE A 178 -1.20 1.20 -6.01
C ILE A 178 -1.35 -0.29 -6.24
N LYS A 179 -0.57 -0.84 -7.16
CA LYS A 179 -0.45 -2.29 -7.34
C LYS A 179 1.00 -2.71 -7.27
N PHE A 180 1.27 -3.70 -6.44
CA PHE A 180 2.55 -4.38 -6.37
C PHE A 180 2.40 -5.82 -6.83
N VAL A 181 3.44 -6.33 -7.45
CA VAL A 181 3.59 -7.75 -7.78
C VAL A 181 4.79 -8.28 -7.02
N GLY A 182 4.56 -9.27 -6.18
CA GLY A 182 5.60 -10.08 -5.55
C GLY A 182 5.67 -11.49 -6.15
N GLN A 183 6.82 -12.13 -6.04
CA GLN A 183 7.00 -13.55 -6.34
C GLN A 183 6.81 -14.35 -5.04
N ALA A 184 5.96 -15.37 -5.07
CA ALA A 184 5.77 -16.24 -3.92
C ALA A 184 7.05 -17.07 -3.65
N GLU A 185 7.42 -17.26 -2.38
CA GLU A 185 8.50 -18.19 -2.04
C GLU A 185 8.13 -19.61 -2.49
N GLY A 186 9.05 -20.28 -3.21
CA GLY A 186 8.97 -21.72 -3.51
C GLY A 186 8.93 -22.19 -4.97
N THR A 187 9.05 -21.32 -5.99
CA THR A 187 9.04 -21.73 -7.41
C THR A 187 9.86 -20.70 -8.21
N VAL A 188 10.99 -20.98 -8.88
CA VAL A 188 11.59 -22.15 -9.53
C VAL A 188 13.13 -22.03 -9.42
N ALA A 189 13.83 -23.16 -9.24
CA ALA A 189 15.29 -23.26 -9.40
C ALA A 189 15.70 -23.46 -10.86
#